data_AF-A0A2W1MUX4-F1
#
_entry.id   AF-A0A2W1MUX4-F1
#
_cell.length_a   1.000
_cell.length_b   1.000
_cell.length_c   1.000
_cell.angle_alpha   90.00
_cell.angle_beta   90.00
_cell.angle_gamma   90.00
#
_symmetry.space_group_name_H-M   'P 1'
#
loop_
_entity.id
_entity.type
_entity.pdbx_description
1 polymer ?
#
loop_
_entity_poly.entity_id
_entity_poly.type
_entity_poly.pdbx_seq_one_letter_code
_entity_poly.pdbx_strand_id
1 'polypeptide(L)'
;MTEKWKQNYKKTLVRIVKKIMAILIPTIFLGLLSSCDWTGQDKKSQFQNGMAIVKDFSTGKYGYVNNSQELVIEKKYDWAGTFYDGFAIVRLNQKEGLIDKEGQIAIPIEYENLVHLENEFFEVKDDGKAGVFNASNQEIIPTIAYNIVKLHNGKYFEVRLDEEKKSTCLFNTKGEQVTDAKFSCVNRIVGNYAIMNKEDMYKYPTKLAYKLYDLENTNNKINNLQFYDDIMTLNGSNKNELLFKISLKGHDAVIDYLGNFVIPFDKYESISNYGEGLYSVWVEGMQSGYADRNGNLIIKPIFKKAERFSNGKAKVTLKEKTFYIDKSGNCITDCPTQKWLNFHNISSFKIDSSFYSQLIKKGLLESKQEDYLTSIATFTIAMEENPGDYLAYHNRGLSYLMINELDKAEEDFDRSLQYNSTYSASYYLRGNVHQRRGSFYSAISDFEKAIKLNPHNTDSYMKCAILYGKKGNTEKSCEYIKKACELGDYKACTGYSRLCE
;
A
#
# COMPACT_ATOMS: atom_id res chain seq x y z
N MET A 1 79.33 51.66 -22.93
CA MET A 1 79.20 50.71 -21.80
C MET A 1 77.75 50.26 -21.73
N THR A 2 77.57 48.97 -21.97
CA THR A 2 76.38 48.34 -22.55
C THR A 2 75.35 47.88 -21.52
N GLU A 3 74.08 47.76 -21.95
CA GLU A 3 72.89 47.11 -21.35
C GLU A 3 73.13 45.99 -20.30
N LYS A 4 74.24 45.25 -20.40
CA LYS A 4 74.73 44.31 -19.38
C LYS A 4 74.90 44.90 -17.97
N TRP A 5 75.20 46.19 -17.82
CA TRP A 5 75.37 46.82 -16.50
C TRP A 5 74.03 47.09 -15.80
N LYS A 6 72.98 47.46 -16.53
CA LYS A 6 71.64 47.68 -15.96
C LYS A 6 70.97 46.38 -15.51
N GLN A 7 71.18 45.27 -16.25
CA GLN A 7 70.67 43.95 -15.82
C GLN A 7 71.41 43.39 -14.59
N ASN A 8 72.73 43.61 -14.48
CA ASN A 8 73.49 43.16 -13.31
C ASN A 8 73.15 43.98 -12.06
N TYR A 9 72.94 45.29 -12.17
CA TYR A 9 72.55 46.13 -11.03
C TYR A 9 71.17 45.71 -10.47
N LYS A 10 70.20 45.38 -11.35
CA LYS A 10 68.86 44.91 -10.93
C LYS A 10 68.90 43.52 -10.28
N LYS A 11 69.71 42.59 -10.79
CA LYS A 11 69.87 41.24 -10.18
C LYS A 11 70.60 41.29 -8.82
N THR A 12 71.57 42.18 -8.66
CA THR A 12 72.30 42.37 -7.39
C THR A 12 71.43 43.08 -6.35
N LEU A 13 70.63 44.10 -6.74
CA LEU A 13 69.66 44.74 -5.83
C LEU A 13 68.59 43.76 -5.35
N VAL A 14 68.04 42.91 -6.23
CA VAL A 14 67.02 41.93 -5.84
C VAL A 14 67.59 40.84 -4.93
N ARG A 15 68.86 40.44 -5.09
CA ARG A 15 69.53 39.51 -4.16
C ARG A 15 69.85 40.14 -2.80
N ILE A 16 70.21 41.41 -2.76
CA ILE A 16 70.47 42.16 -1.51
C ILE A 16 69.14 42.43 -0.78
N VAL A 17 68.08 42.83 -1.49
CA VAL A 17 66.74 43.01 -0.89
C VAL A 17 66.15 41.68 -0.42
N LYS A 18 66.35 40.56 -1.14
CA LYS A 18 65.93 39.22 -0.66
C LYS A 18 66.76 38.71 0.53
N LYS A 19 68.05 39.07 0.64
CA LYS A 19 68.85 38.73 1.83
C LYS A 19 68.57 39.65 3.03
N ILE A 20 68.20 40.91 2.81
CA ILE A 20 67.78 41.84 3.88
C ILE A 20 66.37 41.49 4.37
N MET A 21 65.45 41.08 3.48
CA MET A 21 64.10 40.58 3.83
C MET A 21 64.09 39.16 4.45
N ALA A 22 65.17 38.38 4.31
CA ALA A 22 65.30 37.06 4.91
C ALA A 22 66.08 37.06 6.24
N ILE A 23 66.59 38.21 6.69
CA ILE A 23 67.36 38.37 7.94
C ILE A 23 66.66 39.35 8.92
N LEU A 24 65.63 40.06 8.48
CA LEU A 24 64.65 40.81 9.29
C LEU A 24 63.28 40.46 8.70
N ILE A 25 62.48 39.52 9.22
CA ILE A 25 61.79 39.58 10.52
C ILE A 25 61.68 38.16 11.10
N PRO A 26 62.57 37.82 12.05
CA PRO A 26 62.16 37.35 13.36
C PRO A 26 62.53 38.43 14.38
N THR A 27 61.66 38.67 15.36
CA THR A 27 61.78 39.67 16.44
C THR A 27 61.59 41.14 16.03
N ILE A 28 60.33 41.59 16.03
CA ILE A 28 59.78 42.69 16.86
C ILE A 28 58.27 42.71 16.56
N PHE A 29 57.51 41.92 17.31
CA PHE A 29 56.30 42.38 18.01
C PHE A 29 55.98 41.37 19.11
N LEU A 30 56.93 41.22 20.04
CA LEU A 30 56.59 40.88 21.41
C LEU A 30 56.08 42.19 22.02
N GLY A 31 54.77 42.30 22.21
CA GLY A 31 54.17 43.50 22.79
C GLY A 31 52.76 43.81 22.29
N LEU A 32 51.86 42.83 22.38
CA LEU A 32 50.43 42.97 22.72
C LEU A 32 49.81 41.56 22.72
N LEU A 33 50.39 40.70 23.56
CA LEU A 33 49.61 39.67 24.23
C LEU A 33 48.84 40.40 25.33
N SER A 34 47.61 40.77 25.03
CA SER A 34 46.60 41.03 26.06
C SER A 34 45.30 40.40 25.59
N SER A 35 45.10 39.18 26.10
CA SER A 35 43.81 38.58 26.43
C SER A 35 42.75 38.53 25.33
N CYS A 36 42.86 37.54 24.43
CA CYS A 36 41.69 36.68 24.28
C CYS A 36 41.87 35.56 25.32
N ASP A 37 41.24 35.76 26.47
CA ASP A 37 41.09 34.74 27.49
C ASP A 37 40.32 33.56 26.90
N TRP A 38 41.08 32.55 26.46
CA TRP A 38 40.58 31.20 26.24
C TRP A 38 40.59 30.49 27.59
N THR A 39 39.63 30.82 28.45
CA THR A 39 39.42 30.09 29.70
C THR A 39 38.68 28.79 29.42
N GLY A 40 39.26 27.69 29.89
CA GLY A 40 38.85 26.34 29.54
C GLY A 40 37.51 25.95 30.13
N GLN A 41 36.63 25.48 29.25
CA GLN A 41 35.72 24.34 29.42
C GLN A 41 35.23 23.96 28.01
N ASP A 42 35.30 22.66 27.66
CA ASP A 42 34.88 22.03 26.39
C ASP A 42 35.57 22.43 25.06
N LYS A 43 36.88 22.20 24.94
CA LYS A 43 37.61 22.32 23.65
C LYS A 43 37.20 21.30 22.57
N LYS A 44 36.50 20.21 22.91
CA LYS A 44 36.00 19.22 21.93
C LYS A 44 34.63 19.57 21.34
N SER A 45 33.88 20.51 21.91
CA SER A 45 32.52 20.84 21.46
C SER A 45 32.47 21.82 20.28
N GLN A 46 33.58 22.50 19.97
CA GLN A 46 33.66 23.51 18.90
C GLN A 46 34.03 22.93 17.52
N PHE A 47 34.64 21.74 17.49
CA PHE A 47 35.02 21.07 16.25
C PHE A 47 33.93 20.09 15.85
N GLN A 48 33.15 20.44 14.83
CA GLN A 48 32.22 19.52 14.19
C GLN A 48 32.88 18.95 12.93
N ASN A 49 32.95 17.62 12.83
CA ASN A 49 33.59 16.91 11.72
C ASN A 49 35.06 17.29 11.43
N GLY A 50 35.79 17.73 12.47
CA GLY A 50 37.22 18.05 12.39
C GLY A 50 37.55 19.49 11.97
N MET A 51 36.53 20.33 11.82
CA MET A 51 36.65 21.74 11.42
C MET A 51 35.97 22.64 12.45
N ALA A 52 36.53 23.83 12.68
CA ALA A 52 35.92 24.88 13.50
C ALA A 52 35.84 26.19 12.72
N ILE A 53 34.73 26.90 12.89
CA ILE A 53 34.49 28.21 12.28
C ILE A 53 35.36 29.24 13.01
N VAL A 54 36.08 30.08 12.25
CA VAL A 54 36.83 31.21 12.79
C VAL A 54 36.40 32.51 12.13
N LYS A 55 36.29 33.57 12.94
CA LYS A 55 35.92 34.92 12.48
C LYS A 55 37.10 35.87 12.61
N ASP A 56 37.31 36.72 11.62
CA ASP A 56 38.12 37.92 11.75
C ASP A 56 37.23 39.06 12.24
N PHE A 57 37.52 39.58 13.43
CA PHE A 57 36.73 40.66 14.03
C PHE A 57 36.95 42.03 13.38
N SER A 58 38.05 42.20 12.63
CA SER A 58 38.34 43.46 11.94
C SER A 58 37.57 43.59 10.62
N THR A 59 37.45 42.50 9.87
CA THR A 59 36.75 42.47 8.58
C THR A 59 35.32 41.89 8.69
N GLY A 60 35.01 41.21 9.79
CA GLY A 60 33.76 40.48 9.99
C GLY A 60 33.68 39.15 9.24
N LYS A 61 34.73 38.76 8.50
CA LYS A 61 34.73 37.60 7.60
C LYS A 61 34.99 36.28 8.33
N TYR A 62 34.46 35.20 7.77
CA TYR A 62 34.53 33.86 8.30
C TYR A 62 35.40 32.94 7.43
N GLY A 63 36.09 32.01 8.08
CA GLY A 63 36.87 30.92 7.48
C GLY A 63 36.89 29.72 8.42
N TYR A 64 37.81 28.76 8.20
CA TYR A 64 37.85 27.53 9.00
C TYR A 64 39.25 27.10 9.39
N VAL A 65 39.37 26.53 10.60
CA VAL A 65 40.59 25.88 11.11
C VAL A 65 40.36 24.39 11.33
N ASN A 66 41.42 23.60 11.19
CA ASN A 66 41.41 22.17 11.52
C ASN A 66 41.58 21.93 13.04
N ASN A 67 41.54 20.67 13.48
CA ASN A 67 41.79 20.26 14.88
C ASN A 67 43.14 20.75 15.46
N SER A 68 44.13 21.02 14.61
CA SER A 68 45.44 21.58 14.99
C SER A 68 45.43 23.11 15.10
N GLN A 69 44.27 23.75 14.90
CA GLN A 69 44.07 25.21 14.85
C GLN A 69 44.79 25.89 13.68
N GLU A 70 45.16 25.14 12.65
CA GLU A 70 45.72 25.69 11.42
C GLU A 70 44.59 26.19 10.52
N LEU A 71 44.77 27.37 9.92
CA LEU A 71 43.82 27.92 8.96
C LEU A 71 43.84 27.08 7.67
N VAL A 72 42.73 26.39 7.40
CA VAL A 72 42.56 25.57 6.18
C VAL A 72 41.83 26.35 5.11
N ILE A 73 40.78 27.09 5.50
CA ILE A 73 39.95 27.85 4.58
C ILE A 73 40.02 29.33 4.97
N GLU A 74 40.42 30.16 4.01
CA GLU A 74 40.63 31.59 4.20
C GLU A 74 39.39 32.32 4.73
N LYS A 75 39.60 33.34 5.57
CA LYS A 75 38.55 34.19 6.15
C LYS A 75 38.00 35.19 5.15
N LYS A 76 37.23 34.72 4.18
CA LYS A 76 36.68 35.56 3.09
C LYS A 76 35.16 35.60 3.02
N TYR A 77 34.47 34.70 3.73
CA TYR A 77 33.01 34.56 3.65
C TYR A 77 32.29 35.54 4.56
N ASP A 78 31.13 36.02 4.13
CA ASP A 78 30.24 36.87 4.95
C ASP A 78 29.59 36.09 6.09
N TRP A 79 29.38 34.79 5.86
CA TRP A 79 28.86 33.85 6.85
C TRP A 79 29.37 32.42 6.53
N ALA A 80 29.50 31.59 7.56
CA ALA A 80 29.98 30.22 7.46
C ALA A 80 29.17 29.31 8.39
N GLY A 81 28.65 28.21 7.86
CA GLY A 81 27.94 27.17 8.61
C GLY A 81 28.89 26.13 9.20
N THR A 82 28.38 25.29 10.10
CA THR A 82 29.16 24.15 10.61
C THR A 82 29.27 23.05 9.54
N PHE A 83 30.33 22.24 9.64
CA PHE A 83 30.51 21.10 8.75
C PHE A 83 29.59 19.94 9.13
N TYR A 84 28.85 19.39 8.15
CA TYR A 84 28.08 18.15 8.24
C TYR A 84 28.53 17.20 7.12
N ASP A 85 28.81 15.94 7.43
CA ASP A 85 29.25 14.91 6.48
C ASP A 85 30.35 15.34 5.47
N GLY A 86 31.23 16.25 5.89
CA GLY A 86 32.35 16.74 5.06
C GLY A 86 32.10 18.00 4.25
N PHE A 87 30.91 18.59 4.35
CA PHE A 87 30.57 19.82 3.63
C PHE A 87 30.10 20.93 4.58
N ALA A 88 30.21 22.19 4.13
CA ALA A 88 29.66 23.34 4.83
C ALA A 88 29.04 24.35 3.86
N ILE A 89 27.89 24.93 4.24
CA ILE A 89 27.31 26.07 3.52
C ILE A 89 28.10 27.32 3.91
N VAL A 90 28.48 28.11 2.91
CA VAL A 90 29.12 29.41 3.08
C VAL A 90 28.39 30.47 2.29
N ARG A 91 28.44 31.71 2.77
CA ARG A 91 27.83 32.87 2.11
C ARG A 91 28.89 33.86 1.67
N LEU A 92 28.80 34.32 0.43
CA LEU A 92 29.63 35.38 -0.13
C LEU A 92 28.76 36.30 -0.99
N ASN A 93 28.83 37.61 -0.77
CA ASN A 93 28.06 38.62 -1.50
C ASN A 93 26.56 38.32 -1.53
N GLN A 94 25.99 37.93 -0.37
CA GLN A 94 24.58 37.56 -0.20
C GLN A 94 24.14 36.27 -0.93
N LYS A 95 25.06 35.56 -1.59
CA LYS A 95 24.80 34.26 -2.22
C LYS A 95 25.41 33.13 -1.41
N GLU A 96 24.78 31.97 -1.43
CA GLU A 96 25.20 30.76 -0.72
C GLU A 96 25.66 29.68 -1.69
N GLY A 97 26.59 28.86 -1.22
CA GLY A 97 27.08 27.68 -1.91
C GLY A 97 27.65 26.68 -0.90
N LEU A 98 28.05 25.51 -1.40
CA LEU A 98 28.57 24.42 -0.59
C LEU A 98 30.06 24.26 -0.85
N ILE A 99 30.86 24.08 0.20
CA ILE A 99 32.28 23.78 0.10
C ILE A 99 32.65 22.49 0.83
N ASP A 100 33.69 21.81 0.37
CA ASP A 100 34.31 20.68 1.06
C ASP A 100 35.31 21.14 2.15
N LYS A 101 35.98 20.19 2.82
CA LYS A 101 36.92 20.47 3.91
C LYS A 101 38.20 21.18 3.43
N GLU A 102 38.54 21.03 2.17
CA GLU A 102 39.66 21.68 1.49
C GLU A 102 39.28 23.10 1.01
N GLY A 103 38.00 23.48 1.12
CA GLY A 103 37.47 24.77 0.69
C GLY A 103 37.18 24.85 -0.80
N GLN A 104 37.17 23.72 -1.51
CA GLN A 104 36.73 23.65 -2.90
C GLN A 104 35.21 23.79 -2.98
N ILE A 105 34.75 24.45 -4.04
CA ILE A 105 33.33 24.69 -4.25
C ILE A 105 32.69 23.40 -4.76
N ALA A 106 31.84 22.79 -3.93
CA ALA A 106 31.02 21.64 -4.26
C ALA A 106 29.72 22.07 -4.96
N ILE A 107 29.00 23.06 -4.41
CA ILE A 107 27.85 23.71 -5.05
C ILE A 107 28.20 25.20 -5.25
N PRO A 108 28.05 25.77 -6.46
CA PRO A 108 28.38 27.17 -6.75
C PRO A 108 27.79 28.17 -5.76
N ILE A 109 28.55 29.23 -5.43
CA ILE A 109 28.10 30.31 -4.54
C ILE A 109 27.31 31.36 -5.32
N GLU A 110 26.14 30.95 -5.82
CA GLU A 110 25.27 31.79 -6.67
C GLU A 110 23.80 31.77 -6.27
N TYR A 111 23.43 30.91 -5.32
CA TYR A 111 22.05 30.68 -4.90
C TYR A 111 21.64 31.60 -3.76
N GLU A 112 20.34 31.88 -3.65
CA GLU A 112 19.80 32.74 -2.60
C GLU A 112 19.93 32.10 -1.22
N ASN A 113 19.70 30.79 -1.14
CA ASN A 113 19.81 30.03 0.10
C ASN A 113 20.04 28.54 -0.15
N LEU A 114 20.86 27.91 0.69
CA LEU A 114 21.02 26.47 0.79
C LEU A 114 20.60 25.98 2.18
N VAL A 115 19.97 24.80 2.22
CA VAL A 115 19.60 24.12 3.46
C VAL A 115 20.01 22.65 3.35
N HIS A 116 20.72 22.13 4.34
CA HIS A 116 20.99 20.69 4.43
C HIS A 116 19.69 19.95 4.77
N LEU A 117 19.33 18.96 3.97
CA LEU A 117 18.15 18.13 4.21
C LEU A 117 18.51 16.92 5.07
N GLU A 118 19.24 15.96 4.48
CA GLU A 118 19.70 14.74 5.14
C GLU A 118 20.66 13.99 4.20
N ASN A 119 21.65 13.29 4.75
CA ASN A 119 22.71 12.62 3.99
C ASN A 119 23.39 13.63 3.04
N GLU A 120 23.58 13.27 1.77
CA GLU A 120 24.24 14.09 0.75
C GLU A 120 23.34 15.15 0.09
N PHE A 121 22.09 15.33 0.54
CA PHE A 121 21.11 16.15 -0.19
C PHE A 121 20.90 17.53 0.43
N PHE A 122 20.81 18.54 -0.44
CA PHE A 122 20.65 19.95 -0.13
C PHE A 122 19.44 20.51 -0.86
N GLU A 123 18.59 21.23 -0.14
CA GLU A 123 17.63 22.13 -0.76
C GLU A 123 18.39 23.37 -1.22
N VAL A 124 18.21 23.74 -2.49
CA VAL A 124 18.76 24.93 -3.10
C VAL A 124 17.61 25.85 -3.46
N LYS A 125 17.69 27.12 -3.04
CA LYS A 125 16.72 28.16 -3.39
C LYS A 125 17.32 29.17 -4.36
N ASP A 126 16.61 29.38 -5.45
CA ASP A 126 16.94 30.36 -6.48
C ASP A 126 15.66 30.94 -7.08
N ASP A 127 15.64 32.27 -7.29
CA ASP A 127 14.47 33.02 -7.78
C ASP A 127 13.16 32.65 -7.05
N GLY A 128 13.24 32.51 -5.72
CA GLY A 128 12.10 32.12 -4.89
C GLY A 128 11.60 30.67 -5.05
N LYS A 129 12.29 29.83 -5.84
CA LYS A 129 11.98 28.41 -6.04
C LYS A 129 13.02 27.51 -5.42
N ALA A 130 12.59 26.34 -4.98
CA ALA A 130 13.40 25.30 -4.37
C ALA A 130 13.66 24.15 -5.35
N GLY A 131 14.86 23.61 -5.31
CA GLY A 131 15.29 22.37 -5.94
C GLY A 131 16.08 21.51 -4.96
N VAL A 132 16.47 20.31 -5.37
CA VAL A 132 17.33 19.41 -4.59
C VAL A 132 18.57 19.08 -5.37
N PHE A 133 19.73 19.29 -4.74
CA PHE A 133 21.03 18.93 -5.28
C PHE A 133 21.70 17.94 -4.33
N ASN A 134 22.57 17.09 -4.86
CA ASN A 134 23.50 16.34 -4.02
C ASN A 134 24.81 17.09 -3.84
N ALA A 135 25.66 16.61 -2.92
CA ALA A 135 26.95 17.21 -2.62
C ALA A 135 27.94 17.21 -3.83
N SER A 136 27.66 16.43 -4.88
CA SER A 136 28.44 16.41 -6.14
C SER A 136 27.93 17.42 -7.17
N ASN A 137 27.07 18.36 -6.77
CA ASN A 137 26.39 19.33 -7.63
C ASN A 137 25.47 18.72 -8.68
N GLN A 138 25.03 17.47 -8.49
CA GLN A 138 24.02 16.89 -9.36
C GLN A 138 22.65 17.44 -8.96
N GLU A 139 21.95 18.02 -9.92
CA GLU A 139 20.54 18.36 -9.78
C GLU A 139 19.72 17.07 -9.72
N ILE A 140 19.08 16.83 -8.58
CA ILE A 140 18.17 15.71 -8.34
C ILE A 140 16.73 16.15 -8.65
N ILE A 141 16.38 17.35 -8.22
CA ILE A 141 15.10 18.00 -8.49
C ILE A 141 15.40 19.42 -8.94
N PRO A 142 14.96 19.84 -10.14
CA PRO A 142 15.16 21.21 -10.60
C PRO A 142 14.57 22.25 -9.64
N THR A 143 15.05 23.50 -9.69
CA THR A 143 14.56 24.63 -8.90
C THR A 143 13.17 25.12 -9.38
N ILE A 144 12.18 24.23 -9.29
CA ILE A 144 10.80 24.45 -9.75
C ILE A 144 9.78 24.49 -8.62
N ALA A 145 10.14 23.98 -7.45
CA ALA A 145 9.22 23.78 -6.34
C ALA A 145 9.04 25.05 -5.51
N TYR A 146 7.88 25.22 -4.89
CA TYR A 146 7.67 26.23 -3.85
C TYR A 146 8.10 25.74 -2.47
N ASN A 147 8.10 24.43 -2.28
CA ASN A 147 8.47 23.81 -1.01
C ASN A 147 8.92 22.36 -1.24
N ILE A 148 9.92 21.92 -0.48
CA ILE A 148 10.42 20.55 -0.49
C ILE A 148 10.54 20.05 0.95
N VAL A 149 10.05 18.84 1.20
CA VAL A 149 10.20 18.15 2.49
C VAL A 149 10.73 16.75 2.24
N LYS A 150 11.79 16.36 2.94
CA LYS A 150 12.33 15.00 2.85
C LYS A 150 11.54 14.05 3.78
N LEU A 151 11.14 12.89 3.27
CA LEU A 151 10.24 11.94 3.92
C LEU A 151 10.81 10.52 4.04
N HIS A 152 10.21 9.73 4.94
CA HIS A 152 10.37 8.28 5.11
C HIS A 152 11.84 7.81 5.29
N ASN A 153 12.50 8.35 6.31
CA ASN A 153 13.92 8.08 6.60
C ASN A 153 14.84 8.32 5.39
N GLY A 154 14.53 9.38 4.63
CA GLY A 154 15.37 9.89 3.55
C GLY A 154 15.20 9.25 2.17
N LYS A 155 14.19 8.40 1.96
CA LYS A 155 13.96 7.72 0.66
C LYS A 155 13.22 8.56 -0.39
N TYR A 156 12.40 9.52 0.03
CA TYR A 156 11.57 10.30 -0.88
C TYR A 156 11.57 11.78 -0.52
N PHE A 157 11.28 12.62 -1.51
CA PHE A 157 11.03 14.05 -1.35
C PHE A 157 9.58 14.34 -1.68
N GLU A 158 8.85 14.95 -0.75
CA GLU A 158 7.58 15.61 -1.02
C GLU A 158 7.88 16.97 -1.63
N VAL A 159 7.45 17.15 -2.87
CA VAL A 159 7.72 18.35 -3.68
C VAL A 159 6.40 19.02 -3.99
N ARG A 160 6.30 20.30 -3.63
CA ARG A 160 5.15 21.13 -3.95
C ARG A 160 5.46 22.05 -5.11
N LEU A 161 4.74 21.90 -6.22
CA LEU A 161 4.98 22.65 -7.46
C LEU A 161 4.13 23.93 -7.58
N ASP A 162 3.14 24.15 -6.70
CA ASP A 162 2.35 25.39 -6.64
C ASP A 162 2.28 26.00 -5.23
N GLU A 163 1.91 27.28 -5.12
CA GLU A 163 1.71 27.93 -3.81
C GLU A 163 0.43 27.47 -3.11
N GLU A 164 -0.59 27.11 -3.89
CA GLU A 164 -1.95 26.84 -3.41
C GLU A 164 -2.13 25.43 -2.83
N LYS A 165 -1.07 24.62 -2.76
CA LYS A 165 -1.08 23.21 -2.31
C LYS A 165 -2.03 22.34 -3.14
N LYS A 166 -1.95 22.41 -4.47
CA LYS A 166 -2.76 21.57 -5.38
C LYS A 166 -1.91 20.60 -6.22
N SER A 167 -0.60 20.81 -6.27
CA SER A 167 0.35 20.10 -7.11
C SER A 167 1.55 19.58 -6.29
N THR A 168 1.25 18.83 -5.25
CA THR A 168 2.22 18.05 -4.47
C THR A 168 2.42 16.67 -5.08
N CYS A 169 3.66 16.20 -5.14
CA CYS A 169 4.06 14.88 -5.59
C CYS A 169 5.28 14.36 -4.84
N LEU A 170 5.61 13.08 -5.04
CA LEU A 170 6.79 12.44 -4.49
C LEU A 170 7.83 12.21 -5.59
N PHE A 171 9.06 12.54 -5.25
CA PHE A 171 10.26 12.17 -6.00
C PHE A 171 11.09 11.18 -5.18
N ASN A 172 11.74 10.23 -5.83
CA ASN A 172 12.74 9.39 -5.17
C ASN A 172 14.12 10.08 -5.15
N THR A 173 15.10 9.45 -4.50
CA THR A 173 16.47 9.99 -4.40
C THR A 173 17.23 10.06 -5.73
N LYS A 174 16.71 9.47 -6.79
CA LYS A 174 17.26 9.57 -8.15
C LYS A 174 16.66 10.72 -8.96
N GLY A 175 15.70 11.45 -8.41
CA GLY A 175 14.98 12.52 -9.12
C GLY A 175 13.83 12.01 -9.99
N GLU A 176 13.41 10.76 -9.84
CA GLU A 176 12.27 10.22 -10.58
C GLU A 176 10.97 10.57 -9.82
N GLN A 177 10.01 11.16 -10.52
CA GLN A 177 8.68 11.40 -9.99
C GLN A 177 7.92 10.06 -9.89
N VAL A 178 7.56 9.65 -8.67
CA VAL A 178 6.92 8.35 -8.39
C VAL A 178 5.40 8.46 -8.15
N THR A 179 4.86 9.68 -8.07
CA THR A 179 3.42 9.93 -7.97
C THR A 179 2.98 11.12 -8.81
N ASP A 180 1.72 11.16 -9.23
CA ASP A 180 1.18 12.29 -10.00
C ASP A 180 1.27 13.63 -9.23
N ALA A 181 1.49 14.74 -9.94
CA ALA A 181 1.52 16.10 -9.37
C ALA A 181 0.12 16.72 -9.34
N LYS A 182 -0.76 16.14 -8.52
CA LYS A 182 -2.18 16.56 -8.44
C LYS A 182 -2.79 16.42 -7.04
N PHE A 183 -1.93 16.35 -6.03
CA PHE A 183 -2.32 16.13 -4.64
C PHE A 183 -2.05 17.38 -3.82
N SER A 184 -2.75 17.52 -2.70
CA SER A 184 -2.48 18.59 -1.75
C SER A 184 -1.31 18.26 -0.84
N CYS A 185 -1.22 16.99 -0.40
CA CYS A 185 -0.16 16.50 0.47
C CYS A 185 -0.04 14.97 0.46
N VAL A 186 1.05 14.48 1.05
CA VAL A 186 1.22 13.08 1.45
C VAL A 186 0.53 12.88 2.81
N ASN A 187 -0.50 12.03 2.88
CA ASN A 187 -1.21 11.78 4.14
C ASN A 187 -0.40 10.86 5.07
N ARG A 188 0.07 9.74 4.52
CA ARG A 188 0.84 8.73 5.24
C ARG A 188 1.63 7.89 4.25
N ILE A 189 2.79 7.41 4.68
CA ILE A 189 3.53 6.36 4.01
C ILE A 189 3.59 5.14 4.95
N VAL A 190 3.24 3.96 4.42
CA VAL A 190 3.23 2.68 5.16
C VAL A 190 4.03 1.66 4.36
N GLY A 191 5.22 1.33 4.85
CA GLY A 191 6.16 0.51 4.08
C GLY A 191 6.51 1.21 2.76
N ASN A 192 6.20 0.58 1.64
CA ASN A 192 6.47 1.14 0.31
C ASN A 192 5.23 1.77 -0.34
N TYR A 193 4.17 1.98 0.44
CA TYR A 193 2.92 2.54 -0.07
C TYR A 193 2.68 3.95 0.44
N ALA A 194 2.31 4.87 -0.45
CA ALA A 194 1.86 6.21 -0.09
C ALA A 194 0.35 6.33 -0.22
N ILE A 195 -0.28 6.92 0.79
CA ILE A 195 -1.66 7.38 0.75
C ILE A 195 -1.60 8.89 0.53
N MET A 196 -2.12 9.34 -0.61
CA MET A 196 -2.08 10.75 -1.02
C MET A 196 -3.48 11.34 -1.02
N ASN A 197 -3.61 12.59 -0.60
CA ASN A 197 -4.89 13.30 -0.55
C ASN A 197 -4.96 14.38 -1.63
N LYS A 198 -6.10 14.49 -2.31
CA LYS A 198 -6.31 15.49 -3.36
C LYS A 198 -6.66 16.89 -2.82
N GLU A 199 -7.43 16.96 -1.75
CA GLU A 199 -8.02 18.18 -1.20
C GLU A 199 -7.23 18.67 0.02
N ASP A 200 -7.25 19.97 0.31
CA ASP A 200 -6.61 20.47 1.53
C ASP A 200 -7.43 20.03 2.76
N MET A 201 -6.93 19.03 3.48
CA MET A 201 -7.59 18.45 4.67
C MET A 201 -7.90 19.50 5.74
N TYR A 202 -7.07 20.54 5.87
CA TYR A 202 -7.28 21.60 6.87
C TYR A 202 -8.40 22.56 6.48
N LYS A 203 -8.70 22.65 5.18
CA LYS A 203 -9.70 23.56 4.62
C LYS A 203 -11.05 22.88 4.35
N TYR A 204 -11.02 21.61 3.95
CA TYR A 204 -12.22 20.85 3.54
C TYR A 204 -12.23 19.42 4.13
N PRO A 205 -12.41 19.27 5.46
CA PRO A 205 -12.33 17.96 6.12
C PRO A 205 -13.41 16.96 5.69
N THR A 206 -14.46 17.40 5.00
CA THR A 206 -15.61 16.56 4.57
C THR A 206 -15.55 16.10 3.11
N LYS A 207 -14.55 16.54 2.33
CA LYS A 207 -14.37 16.15 0.92
C LYS A 207 -13.01 15.48 0.74
N LEU A 208 -12.77 14.38 1.44
CA LEU A 208 -11.48 13.70 1.35
C LEU A 208 -11.51 12.73 0.17
N ALA A 209 -10.52 12.85 -0.71
CA ALA A 209 -10.31 11.94 -1.83
C ALA A 209 -8.87 11.44 -1.78
N TYR A 210 -8.72 10.17 -1.42
CA TYR A 210 -7.44 9.51 -1.23
C TYR A 210 -7.10 8.60 -2.40
N LYS A 211 -5.81 8.49 -2.70
CA LYS A 211 -5.29 7.51 -3.65
C LYS A 211 -4.11 6.78 -3.02
N LEU A 212 -4.05 5.47 -3.28
CA LEU A 212 -2.96 4.60 -2.85
C LEU A 212 -1.92 4.46 -3.97
N TYR A 213 -0.64 4.53 -3.63
CA TYR A 213 0.47 4.29 -4.54
C TYR A 213 1.40 3.23 -3.97
N ASP A 214 1.86 2.30 -4.80
CA ASP A 214 3.08 1.50 -4.62
C ASP A 214 4.26 2.31 -5.19
N LEU A 215 5.13 2.80 -4.29
CA LEU A 215 6.24 3.69 -4.62
C LEU A 215 7.42 2.96 -5.27
N GLU A 216 7.52 1.64 -5.13
CA GLU A 216 8.62 0.84 -5.70
C GLU A 216 8.23 0.17 -7.03
N ASN A 217 6.94 -0.03 -7.28
CA ASN A 217 6.43 -0.62 -8.51
C ASN A 217 5.39 0.29 -9.15
N THR A 218 5.87 1.25 -9.94
CA THR A 218 5.02 2.26 -10.60
C THR A 218 3.98 1.65 -11.54
N ASN A 219 4.21 0.44 -12.06
CA ASN A 219 3.31 -0.30 -12.94
C ASN A 219 2.32 -1.23 -12.19
N ASN A 220 2.30 -1.22 -10.86
CA ASN A 220 1.39 -2.05 -10.06
C ASN A 220 -0.08 -1.61 -10.26
N LYS A 221 -1.01 -2.57 -10.21
CA LYS A 221 -2.46 -2.36 -10.28
C LYS A 221 -2.95 -1.35 -9.24
N ILE A 222 -2.31 -1.30 -8.07
CA ILE A 222 -2.63 -0.31 -7.01
C ILE A 222 -2.60 1.13 -7.55
N ASN A 223 -1.60 1.48 -8.36
CA ASN A 223 -1.43 2.85 -8.86
C ASN A 223 -2.52 3.26 -9.86
N ASN A 224 -3.19 2.26 -10.45
CA ASN A 224 -4.30 2.43 -11.37
C ASN A 224 -5.66 2.44 -10.66
N LEU A 225 -5.70 2.26 -9.33
CA LEU A 225 -6.95 2.37 -8.58
C LEU A 225 -7.48 3.81 -8.60
N GLN A 226 -8.80 3.91 -8.53
CA GLN A 226 -9.49 5.18 -8.42
C GLN A 226 -9.27 5.86 -7.05
N PHE A 227 -9.85 7.05 -6.89
CA PHE A 227 -9.91 7.71 -5.60
C PHE A 227 -10.95 7.07 -4.69
N TYR A 228 -10.65 7.06 -3.40
CA TYR A 228 -11.51 6.56 -2.33
C TYR A 228 -11.79 7.67 -1.32
N ASP A 229 -12.92 7.56 -0.62
CA ASP A 229 -13.31 8.51 0.42
C ASP A 229 -12.41 8.37 1.66
N ASP A 230 -11.92 7.15 1.91
CA ASP A 230 -10.95 6.83 2.97
C ASP A 230 -10.10 5.61 2.59
N ILE A 231 -8.87 5.56 3.11
CA ILE A 231 -7.96 4.41 2.99
C ILE A 231 -7.26 4.18 4.32
N MET A 232 -7.47 2.99 4.90
CA MET A 232 -6.85 2.59 6.16
C MET A 232 -6.06 1.31 6.03
N THR A 233 -4.88 1.27 6.63
CA THR A 233 -4.11 0.02 6.76
C THR A 233 -4.70 -0.85 7.87
N LEU A 234 -4.92 -2.14 7.60
CA LEU A 234 -5.54 -3.07 8.55
C LEU A 234 -4.54 -3.88 9.37
N ASN A 235 -3.36 -4.20 8.82
CA ASN A 235 -2.38 -5.07 9.49
C ASN A 235 -0.92 -4.79 9.10
N GLY A 236 -0.07 -4.66 10.12
CA GLY A 236 1.40 -4.78 10.04
C GLY A 236 2.14 -3.84 9.08
N SER A 237 3.47 -3.98 9.07
CA SER A 237 4.40 -3.38 8.10
C SER A 237 4.95 -4.40 7.09
N ASN A 238 4.61 -5.68 7.25
CA ASN A 238 5.04 -6.75 6.36
C ASN A 238 4.29 -6.64 5.02
N LYS A 239 5.03 -6.35 3.95
CA LYS A 239 4.49 -6.12 2.61
C LYS A 239 3.57 -7.27 2.15
N ASN A 240 3.91 -8.51 2.45
CA ASN A 240 3.18 -9.69 1.96
C ASN A 240 1.89 -9.99 2.73
N GLU A 241 1.69 -9.32 3.86
CA GLU A 241 0.49 -9.48 4.69
C GLU A 241 -0.37 -8.22 4.66
N LEU A 242 0.12 -7.11 4.10
CA LEU A 242 -0.53 -5.81 4.15
C LEU A 242 -1.89 -5.82 3.44
N LEU A 243 -2.93 -5.43 4.18
CA LEU A 243 -4.29 -5.22 3.69
C LEU A 243 -4.69 -3.77 3.89
N PHE A 244 -5.41 -3.24 2.91
CA PHE A 244 -5.97 -1.90 2.95
C PHE A 244 -7.49 -2.00 2.97
N LYS A 245 -8.11 -1.35 3.95
CA LYS A 245 -9.51 -0.99 3.85
C LYS A 245 -9.63 0.24 2.98
N ILE A 246 -10.52 0.18 2.00
CA ILE A 246 -10.87 1.29 1.13
C ILE A 246 -12.36 1.58 1.30
N SER A 247 -12.74 2.85 1.34
CA SER A 247 -14.13 3.28 1.50
C SER A 247 -14.59 4.05 0.27
N LEU A 248 -15.78 3.75 -0.24
CA LEU A 248 -16.37 4.43 -1.39
C LEU A 248 -17.88 4.54 -1.24
N LYS A 249 -18.42 5.76 -1.29
CA LYS A 249 -19.85 6.08 -1.17
C LYS A 249 -20.51 5.47 0.07
N GLY A 250 -19.76 5.43 1.17
CA GLY A 250 -20.23 4.88 2.45
C GLY A 250 -20.18 3.36 2.55
N HIS A 251 -19.53 2.66 1.60
CA HIS A 251 -19.30 1.22 1.68
C HIS A 251 -17.81 0.91 1.79
N ASP A 252 -17.49 -0.14 2.52
CA ASP A 252 -16.11 -0.57 2.76
C ASP A 252 -15.77 -1.82 1.93
N ALA A 253 -14.53 -1.87 1.44
CA ALA A 253 -13.93 -3.06 0.87
C ALA A 253 -12.52 -3.26 1.45
N VAL A 254 -11.99 -4.47 1.28
CA VAL A 254 -10.61 -4.80 1.66
C VAL A 254 -9.86 -5.28 0.42
N ILE A 255 -8.71 -4.67 0.17
CA ILE A 255 -7.78 -5.07 -0.89
C ILE A 255 -6.45 -5.55 -0.29
N ASP A 256 -5.79 -6.47 -0.98
CA ASP A 256 -4.43 -6.90 -0.67
C ASP A 256 -3.37 -5.91 -1.20
N TYR A 257 -2.11 -6.20 -0.89
CA TYR A 257 -0.94 -5.45 -1.36
C TYR A 257 -0.71 -5.49 -2.88
N LEU A 258 -1.49 -6.27 -3.63
CA LEU A 258 -1.49 -6.31 -5.09
C LEU A 258 -2.71 -5.56 -5.68
N GLY A 259 -3.59 -5.02 -4.85
CA GLY A 259 -4.82 -4.36 -5.27
C GLY A 259 -5.91 -5.33 -5.73
N ASN A 260 -5.90 -6.58 -5.26
CA ASN A 260 -7.00 -7.52 -5.44
C ASN A 260 -8.00 -7.39 -4.29
N PHE A 261 -9.28 -7.45 -4.62
CA PHE A 261 -10.33 -7.47 -3.61
C PHE A 261 -10.29 -8.78 -2.83
N VAL A 262 -10.06 -8.67 -1.52
CA VAL A 262 -10.21 -9.74 -0.55
C VAL A 262 -11.66 -9.75 -0.03
N ILE A 263 -12.20 -8.56 0.24
CA ILE A 263 -13.61 -8.34 0.58
C ILE A 263 -14.17 -7.27 -0.36
N PRO A 264 -15.15 -7.59 -1.22
CA PRO A 264 -15.73 -6.63 -2.14
C PRO A 264 -16.76 -5.70 -1.45
N PHE A 265 -17.03 -4.55 -2.08
CA PHE A 265 -17.93 -3.50 -1.55
C PHE A 265 -19.38 -3.96 -1.33
N ASP A 266 -19.84 -5.00 -2.03
CA ASP A 266 -21.20 -5.54 -1.94
C ASP A 266 -21.37 -6.54 -0.79
N LYS A 267 -20.28 -6.87 -0.05
CA LYS A 267 -20.34 -7.89 1.00
C LYS A 267 -20.78 -7.33 2.36
N TYR A 268 -20.27 -6.17 2.73
CA TYR A 268 -20.51 -5.54 4.03
C TYR A 268 -20.66 -4.03 3.85
N GLU A 269 -21.58 -3.44 4.60
CA GLU A 269 -21.80 -1.99 4.57
C GLU A 269 -20.60 -1.27 5.20
N SER A 270 -20.07 -1.81 6.31
CA SER A 270 -18.83 -1.32 6.91
C SER A 270 -17.96 -2.44 7.43
N ILE A 271 -16.65 -2.24 7.32
CA ILE A 271 -15.61 -3.14 7.80
C ILE A 271 -14.74 -2.33 8.76
N SER A 272 -14.52 -2.87 9.94
CA SER A 272 -13.80 -2.19 11.00
C SER A 272 -12.92 -3.17 11.76
N ASN A 273 -11.94 -2.63 12.49
CA ASN A 273 -11.39 -3.32 13.67
C ASN A 273 -10.80 -4.70 13.37
N TYR A 274 -9.80 -4.78 12.48
CA TYR A 274 -9.00 -6.00 12.37
C TYR A 274 -8.23 -6.25 13.66
N GLY A 275 -8.50 -7.39 14.30
CA GLY A 275 -7.84 -7.83 15.51
C GLY A 275 -7.70 -9.34 15.51
N GLU A 276 -6.48 -9.83 15.70
CA GLU A 276 -6.19 -11.28 15.82
C GLU A 276 -6.82 -12.18 14.74
N GLY A 277 -6.94 -11.69 13.50
CA GLY A 277 -7.45 -12.46 12.36
C GLY A 277 -8.94 -12.29 12.06
N LEU A 278 -9.67 -11.45 12.81
CA LEU A 278 -11.09 -11.16 12.57
C LEU A 278 -11.35 -9.67 12.36
N TYR A 279 -12.24 -9.34 11.42
CA TYR A 279 -12.86 -8.02 11.27
C TYR A 279 -14.16 -7.95 12.04
N SER A 280 -14.48 -6.79 12.61
CA SER A 280 -15.85 -6.44 12.92
C SER A 280 -16.52 -5.94 11.64
N VAL A 281 -17.65 -6.52 11.27
CA VAL A 281 -18.36 -6.21 10.03
C VAL A 281 -19.78 -5.78 10.33
N TRP A 282 -20.27 -4.75 9.66
CA TRP A 282 -21.67 -4.36 9.68
C TRP A 282 -22.36 -4.88 8.42
N VAL A 283 -23.46 -5.62 8.63
CA VAL A 283 -24.27 -6.17 7.55
C VAL A 283 -25.53 -5.31 7.40
N GLU A 284 -25.82 -4.90 6.18
CA GLU A 284 -26.99 -4.08 5.87
C GLU A 284 -28.28 -4.73 6.38
N GLY A 285 -29.15 -3.93 7.02
CA GLY A 285 -30.40 -4.42 7.62
C GLY A 285 -30.24 -5.30 8.87
N MET A 286 -29.00 -5.64 9.24
CA MET A 286 -28.67 -6.40 10.45
C MET A 286 -27.88 -5.49 11.42
N GLN A 287 -26.86 -6.02 12.11
CA GLN A 287 -26.01 -5.27 13.02
C GLN A 287 -24.54 -5.67 12.82
N SER A 288 -23.70 -5.47 13.83
CA SER A 288 -22.29 -5.87 13.79
C SER A 288 -22.10 -7.35 14.08
N GLY A 289 -21.25 -8.01 13.31
CA GLY A 289 -20.76 -9.37 13.50
C GLY A 289 -19.25 -9.43 13.34
N TYR A 290 -18.70 -10.63 13.20
CA TYR A 290 -17.29 -10.80 12.93
C TYR A 290 -17.04 -11.71 11.73
N ALA A 291 -16.11 -11.31 10.88
CA ALA A 291 -15.68 -12.07 9.72
C ALA A 291 -14.18 -12.38 9.77
N ASP A 292 -13.74 -13.47 9.16
CA ASP A 292 -12.32 -13.80 9.03
C ASP A 292 -11.60 -12.87 8.04
N ARG A 293 -10.28 -13.07 7.88
CA ARG A 293 -9.44 -12.28 6.97
C ARG A 293 -9.89 -12.30 5.50
N ASN A 294 -10.62 -13.34 5.08
CA ASN A 294 -11.17 -13.50 3.73
C ASN A 294 -12.61 -12.97 3.64
N GLY A 295 -13.12 -12.38 4.73
CA GLY A 295 -14.47 -11.86 4.88
C GLY A 295 -15.52 -12.94 5.09
N ASN A 296 -15.20 -14.15 5.53
CA ASN A 296 -16.23 -15.14 5.86
C ASN A 296 -16.80 -14.87 7.24
N LEU A 297 -18.13 -14.80 7.37
CA LEU A 297 -18.78 -14.52 8.65
C LEU A 297 -18.55 -15.67 9.65
N ILE A 298 -17.96 -15.36 10.81
CA ILE A 298 -17.65 -16.31 11.89
C ILE A 298 -18.65 -16.18 13.05
N ILE A 299 -19.08 -14.94 13.34
CA ILE A 299 -19.98 -14.63 14.46
C ILE A 299 -21.15 -13.80 13.91
N LYS A 300 -22.39 -14.15 14.29
CA LYS A 300 -23.60 -13.56 13.72
C LYS A 300 -23.63 -12.03 13.89
N PRO A 301 -24.15 -11.28 12.90
CA PRO A 301 -24.22 -9.82 12.92
C PRO A 301 -25.38 -9.30 13.77
N ILE A 302 -25.39 -9.64 15.05
CA ILE A 302 -26.48 -9.31 15.98
C ILE A 302 -26.09 -8.28 17.04
N PHE A 303 -24.85 -7.78 17.02
CA PHE A 303 -24.37 -6.84 18.02
C PHE A 303 -24.57 -5.40 17.58
N LYS A 304 -25.18 -4.58 18.44
CA LYS A 304 -25.29 -3.13 18.25
C LYS A 304 -23.91 -2.48 18.12
N LYS A 305 -22.91 -3.06 18.80
CA LYS A 305 -21.51 -2.64 18.73
C LYS A 305 -20.59 -3.84 18.87
N ALA A 306 -19.55 -3.89 18.04
CA ALA A 306 -18.50 -4.90 18.10
C ALA A 306 -17.12 -4.21 18.03
N GLU A 307 -16.27 -4.46 19.04
CA GLU A 307 -14.91 -3.91 19.12
C GLU A 307 -13.86 -4.91 18.62
N ARG A 308 -12.64 -4.46 18.28
CA ARG A 308 -11.58 -5.35 17.79
C ARG A 308 -11.23 -6.44 18.81
N PHE A 309 -10.88 -7.62 18.32
CA PHE A 309 -10.27 -8.66 19.15
C PHE A 309 -8.88 -8.23 19.63
N SER A 310 -8.62 -8.46 20.92
CA SER A 310 -7.33 -8.23 21.57
C SER A 310 -7.20 -9.13 22.80
N ASN A 311 -6.05 -9.78 22.93
CA ASN A 311 -5.77 -10.82 23.92
C ASN A 311 -6.86 -11.92 23.94
N GLY A 312 -7.26 -12.40 22.76
CA GLY A 312 -8.22 -13.50 22.58
C GLY A 312 -9.69 -13.15 22.82
N LYS A 313 -10.01 -11.90 23.16
CA LYS A 313 -11.39 -11.46 23.48
C LYS A 313 -11.79 -10.19 22.73
N ALA A 314 -13.09 -10.03 22.49
CA ALA A 314 -13.69 -8.81 21.97
C ALA A 314 -14.85 -8.37 22.83
N LYS A 315 -15.00 -7.06 22.99
CA LYS A 315 -16.13 -6.44 23.69
C LYS A 315 -17.28 -6.25 22.71
N VAL A 316 -18.46 -6.74 23.05
CA VAL A 316 -19.66 -6.63 22.22
C VAL A 316 -20.83 -6.12 23.02
N THR A 317 -21.71 -5.38 22.35
CA THR A 317 -22.97 -4.89 22.93
C THR A 317 -24.13 -5.53 22.17
N LEU A 318 -24.91 -6.35 22.87
CA LEU A 318 -26.18 -6.89 22.38
C LEU A 318 -27.32 -6.18 23.09
N LYS A 319 -28.20 -5.51 22.33
CA LYS A 319 -29.26 -4.64 22.88
C LYS A 319 -28.64 -3.62 23.85
N GLU A 320 -28.92 -3.74 25.14
CA GLU A 320 -28.42 -2.87 26.22
C GLU A 320 -27.28 -3.51 27.04
N LYS A 321 -26.92 -4.77 26.78
CA LYS A 321 -25.92 -5.50 27.56
C LYS A 321 -24.59 -5.56 26.83
N THR A 322 -23.53 -5.26 27.55
CA THR A 322 -22.15 -5.32 27.05
C THR A 322 -21.37 -6.38 27.79
N PHE A 323 -20.66 -7.22 27.05
CA PHE A 323 -19.93 -8.38 27.58
C PHE A 323 -18.79 -8.75 26.63
N TYR A 324 -18.02 -9.78 27.00
CA TYR A 324 -16.88 -10.21 26.21
C TYR A 324 -17.11 -11.58 25.58
N ILE A 325 -16.66 -11.74 24.34
CA ILE A 325 -16.68 -12.99 23.60
C ILE A 325 -15.28 -13.42 23.17
N ASP A 326 -15.09 -14.72 22.98
CA ASP A 326 -13.90 -15.29 22.33
C ASP A 326 -14.03 -15.24 20.80
N LYS A 327 -12.96 -15.64 20.10
CA LYS A 327 -12.91 -15.66 18.62
C LYS A 327 -13.90 -16.65 17.97
N SER A 328 -14.49 -17.54 18.76
CA SER A 328 -15.55 -18.46 18.31
C SER A 328 -16.96 -17.90 18.58
N GLY A 329 -17.07 -16.73 19.21
CA GLY A 329 -18.32 -16.11 19.62
C GLY A 329 -18.88 -16.60 20.95
N ASN A 330 -18.13 -17.41 21.71
CA ASN A 330 -18.56 -17.84 23.03
C ASN A 330 -18.37 -16.71 24.03
N CYS A 331 -19.33 -16.55 24.92
CA CYS A 331 -19.21 -15.55 25.96
C CYS A 331 -18.14 -15.96 27.00
N ILE A 332 -17.31 -14.99 27.40
CA ILE A 332 -16.22 -15.17 28.38
C ILE A 332 -16.59 -14.53 29.73
N THR A 333 -16.93 -13.23 29.73
CA THR A 333 -17.23 -12.48 30.97
C THR A 333 -18.46 -11.60 30.79
N ASP A 334 -19.20 -11.37 31.89
CA ASP A 334 -20.41 -10.53 31.96
C ASP A 334 -21.57 -11.00 31.07
N CYS A 335 -21.63 -12.31 30.83
CA CYS A 335 -22.53 -12.93 29.88
C CYS A 335 -24.02 -12.74 30.21
N PRO A 336 -24.87 -12.46 29.21
CA PRO A 336 -26.31 -12.54 29.40
C PRO A 336 -26.74 -13.96 29.79
N THR A 337 -27.70 -14.07 30.71
CA THR A 337 -28.23 -15.36 31.14
C THR A 337 -29.09 -16.00 30.04
N GLN A 338 -29.18 -17.34 30.02
CA GLN A 338 -30.04 -18.04 29.05
C GLN A 338 -31.49 -17.57 29.11
N LYS A 339 -32.00 -17.27 30.31
CA LYS A 339 -33.34 -16.69 30.49
C LYS A 339 -33.49 -15.35 29.77
N TRP A 340 -32.48 -14.49 29.83
CA TRP A 340 -32.48 -13.20 29.13
C TRP A 340 -32.37 -13.38 27.61
N LEU A 341 -31.52 -14.31 27.16
CA LEU A 341 -31.38 -14.66 25.74
C LEU A 341 -32.69 -15.17 25.16
N ASN A 342 -33.34 -16.12 25.85
CA ASN A 342 -34.65 -16.67 25.46
C ASN A 342 -35.73 -15.59 25.44
N PHE A 343 -35.76 -14.69 26.44
CA PHE A 343 -36.73 -13.58 26.48
C PHE A 343 -36.62 -12.66 25.24
N HIS A 344 -35.42 -12.52 24.67
CA HIS A 344 -35.18 -11.75 23.45
C HIS A 344 -35.13 -12.61 22.17
N ASN A 345 -35.50 -13.89 22.24
CA ASN A 345 -35.44 -14.85 21.13
C ASN A 345 -34.04 -15.00 20.49
N ILE A 346 -32.99 -14.99 21.32
CA ILE A 346 -31.60 -15.12 20.87
C ILE A 346 -31.10 -16.49 21.28
N SER A 347 -30.90 -17.39 20.32
CA SER A 347 -30.49 -18.78 20.60
C SER A 347 -29.00 -18.91 20.94
N SER A 348 -28.14 -18.12 20.28
CA SER A 348 -26.72 -17.90 20.62
C SER A 348 -26.08 -16.84 19.71
N PHE A 349 -24.84 -16.41 19.99
CA PHE A 349 -24.08 -15.47 19.17
C PHE A 349 -23.41 -16.09 17.94
N LYS A 350 -23.26 -17.41 17.96
CA LYS A 350 -22.65 -18.16 16.86
C LYS A 350 -23.68 -18.42 15.79
N ILE A 351 -23.24 -18.59 14.54
CA ILE A 351 -24.06 -19.25 13.53
C ILE A 351 -24.43 -20.63 14.08
N ASP A 352 -25.71 -20.83 14.37
CA ASP A 352 -26.18 -22.11 14.90
C ASP A 352 -26.08 -23.14 13.79
N SER A 353 -24.99 -23.90 13.81
CA SER A 353 -24.72 -24.97 12.85
C SER A 353 -25.83 -26.01 12.81
N SER A 354 -26.60 -26.19 13.90
CA SER A 354 -27.75 -27.09 13.95
C SER A 354 -28.93 -26.53 13.16
N PHE A 355 -29.31 -25.27 13.40
CA PHE A 355 -30.41 -24.62 12.68
C PHE A 355 -30.09 -24.44 11.18
N TYR A 356 -28.88 -23.99 10.87
CA TYR A 356 -28.41 -23.89 9.49
C TYR A 356 -28.44 -25.25 8.78
N SER A 357 -27.93 -26.31 9.42
CA SER A 357 -27.98 -27.66 8.87
C SER A 357 -29.42 -28.15 8.66
N GLN A 358 -30.36 -27.76 9.53
CA GLN A 358 -31.78 -28.06 9.36
C GLN A 358 -32.38 -27.34 8.14
N LEU A 359 -32.08 -26.05 7.94
CA LEU A 359 -32.52 -25.29 6.77
C LEU A 359 -32.00 -25.90 5.46
N ILE A 360 -30.72 -26.28 5.42
CA ILE A 360 -30.14 -26.95 4.24
C ILE A 360 -30.82 -28.30 3.98
N LYS A 361 -30.99 -29.12 5.02
CA LYS A 361 -31.71 -30.41 4.88
C LYS A 361 -33.14 -30.22 4.40
N LYS A 362 -33.83 -29.20 4.92
CA LYS A 362 -35.21 -28.86 4.55
C LYS A 362 -35.29 -28.40 3.08
N GLY A 363 -34.46 -27.45 2.68
CA GLY A 363 -34.43 -26.94 1.29
C GLY A 363 -34.11 -28.03 0.27
N LEU A 364 -33.21 -28.97 0.63
CA LEU A 364 -32.90 -30.15 -0.19
C LEU A 364 -34.08 -31.13 -0.28
N LEU A 365 -34.85 -31.30 0.80
CA LEU A 365 -36.05 -32.13 0.80
C LEU A 365 -37.14 -31.52 -0.09
N GLU A 366 -37.37 -30.21 0.03
CA GLU A 366 -38.31 -29.45 -0.81
C GLU A 366 -37.93 -29.55 -2.30
N SER A 367 -36.65 -29.39 -2.64
CA SER A 367 -36.13 -29.62 -4.00
C SER A 367 -36.38 -31.04 -4.52
N LYS A 368 -36.21 -32.06 -3.67
CA LYS A 368 -36.49 -33.46 -4.03
C LYS A 368 -37.97 -33.75 -4.24
N GLN A 369 -38.83 -32.98 -3.58
CA GLN A 369 -40.28 -33.01 -3.77
C GLN A 369 -40.76 -32.12 -4.93
N GLU A 370 -39.82 -31.52 -5.66
CA GLU A 370 -40.06 -30.60 -6.78
C GLU A 370 -40.78 -29.30 -6.36
N ASP A 371 -40.84 -29.00 -5.06
CA ASP A 371 -41.32 -27.70 -4.55
C ASP A 371 -40.18 -26.67 -4.59
N TYR A 372 -39.85 -26.25 -5.81
CA TYR A 372 -38.70 -25.38 -6.05
C TYR A 372 -38.90 -23.96 -5.50
N LEU A 373 -40.14 -23.43 -5.47
CA LEU A 373 -40.40 -22.09 -4.94
C LEU A 373 -40.18 -22.04 -3.42
N THR A 374 -40.68 -23.03 -2.68
CA THR A 374 -40.43 -23.13 -1.23
C THR A 374 -38.95 -23.39 -0.97
N SER A 375 -38.32 -24.26 -1.76
CA SER A 375 -36.88 -24.52 -1.69
C SER A 375 -36.05 -23.25 -1.88
N ILE A 376 -36.41 -22.40 -2.85
CA ILE A 376 -35.77 -21.09 -3.07
C ILE A 376 -35.90 -20.20 -1.84
N ALA A 377 -37.09 -20.11 -1.25
CA ALA A 377 -37.31 -19.30 -0.04
C ALA A 377 -36.49 -19.84 1.14
N THR A 378 -36.49 -21.16 1.37
CA THR A 378 -35.72 -21.82 2.43
C THR A 378 -34.22 -21.60 2.25
N PHE A 379 -33.67 -21.75 1.04
CA PHE A 379 -32.27 -21.48 0.80
C PHE A 379 -31.93 -20.00 0.90
N THR A 380 -32.85 -19.10 0.56
CA THR A 380 -32.67 -17.66 0.79
C THR A 380 -32.50 -17.35 2.28
N ILE A 381 -33.34 -17.94 3.14
CA ILE A 381 -33.17 -17.84 4.60
C ILE A 381 -31.84 -18.47 5.04
N ALA A 382 -31.46 -19.62 4.49
CA ALA A 382 -30.17 -20.25 4.82
C ALA A 382 -28.98 -19.35 4.46
N MET A 383 -29.06 -18.65 3.32
CA MET A 383 -28.05 -17.70 2.88
C MET A 383 -27.99 -16.45 3.74
N GLU A 384 -29.11 -15.98 4.30
CA GLU A 384 -29.10 -14.92 5.32
C GLU A 384 -28.39 -15.37 6.60
N GLU A 385 -28.56 -16.64 7.00
CA GLU A 385 -27.91 -17.22 8.19
C GLU A 385 -26.42 -17.54 7.97
N ASN A 386 -26.01 -17.90 6.75
CA ASN A 386 -24.62 -18.11 6.37
C ASN A 386 -24.33 -17.63 4.93
N PRO A 387 -24.02 -16.34 4.74
CA PRO A 387 -23.83 -15.75 3.41
C PRO A 387 -22.60 -16.25 2.63
N GLY A 388 -21.73 -17.05 3.27
CA GLY A 388 -20.51 -17.59 2.66
C GLY A 388 -20.61 -19.06 2.24
N ASP A 389 -21.74 -19.74 2.46
CA ASP A 389 -21.84 -21.16 2.10
C ASP A 389 -22.20 -21.35 0.63
N TYR A 390 -21.20 -21.75 -0.16
CA TYR A 390 -21.36 -22.09 -1.57
C TYR A 390 -22.42 -23.16 -1.84
N LEU A 391 -22.75 -24.02 -0.88
CA LEU A 391 -23.78 -25.06 -1.03
C LEU A 391 -25.20 -24.47 -1.03
N ALA A 392 -25.46 -23.42 -0.25
CA ALA A 392 -26.78 -22.79 -0.25
C ALA A 392 -27.06 -22.12 -1.60
N TYR A 393 -26.09 -21.36 -2.12
CA TYR A 393 -26.14 -20.79 -3.47
C TYR A 393 -26.27 -21.87 -4.54
N HIS A 394 -25.46 -22.94 -4.48
CA HIS A 394 -25.53 -24.05 -5.43
C HIS A 394 -26.94 -24.67 -5.50
N ASN A 395 -27.51 -24.98 -4.34
CA ASN A 395 -28.82 -25.64 -4.29
C ASN A 395 -29.96 -24.68 -4.67
N ARG A 396 -29.86 -23.40 -4.33
CA ARG A 396 -30.84 -22.39 -4.79
C ARG A 396 -30.76 -22.18 -6.31
N GLY A 397 -29.55 -22.10 -6.86
CA GLY A 397 -29.31 -22.03 -8.30
C GLY A 397 -29.85 -23.25 -9.04
N LEU A 398 -29.73 -24.45 -8.45
CA LEU A 398 -30.38 -25.65 -8.96
C LEU A 398 -31.90 -25.48 -8.99
N SER A 399 -32.53 -25.02 -7.90
CA SER A 399 -33.98 -24.78 -7.86
C SER A 399 -34.42 -23.76 -8.92
N TYR A 400 -33.68 -22.66 -9.10
CA TYR A 400 -33.94 -21.70 -10.19
C TYR A 400 -33.80 -22.32 -11.58
N LEU A 401 -32.78 -23.15 -11.80
CA LEU A 401 -32.60 -23.88 -13.06
C LEU A 401 -33.77 -24.83 -13.34
N MET A 402 -34.33 -25.47 -12.32
CA MET A 402 -35.48 -26.37 -12.47
C MET A 402 -36.75 -25.63 -12.87
N ILE A 403 -36.96 -24.40 -12.39
CA ILE A 403 -38.07 -23.53 -12.84
C ILE A 403 -37.72 -22.65 -14.06
N ASN A 404 -36.58 -22.91 -14.69
CA ASN A 404 -36.11 -22.23 -15.91
C ASN A 404 -35.82 -20.71 -15.75
N GLU A 405 -35.54 -20.26 -14.53
CA GLU A 405 -35.05 -18.91 -14.22
C GLU A 405 -33.52 -18.87 -14.44
N LEU A 406 -33.10 -18.90 -15.70
CA LEU A 406 -31.69 -19.12 -16.08
C LEU A 406 -30.72 -18.04 -15.58
N ASP A 407 -31.14 -16.77 -15.56
CA ASP A 407 -30.31 -15.63 -15.11
C ASP A 407 -29.99 -15.74 -13.61
N LYS A 408 -31.00 -16.01 -12.79
CA LYS A 408 -30.82 -16.21 -11.35
C LYS A 408 -30.02 -17.46 -11.04
N ALA A 409 -30.23 -18.54 -11.81
CA ALA A 409 -29.47 -19.77 -11.66
C ALA A 409 -27.97 -19.55 -11.93
N GLU A 410 -27.64 -18.84 -13.01
CA GLU A 410 -26.25 -18.49 -13.32
C GLU A 410 -25.62 -17.63 -12.23
N GLU A 411 -26.32 -16.58 -11.77
CA GLU A 411 -25.84 -15.71 -10.69
C GLU A 411 -25.51 -16.52 -9.43
N ASP A 412 -26.41 -17.43 -9.04
CA ASP A 412 -26.20 -18.29 -7.87
C ASP A 412 -25.05 -19.30 -8.08
N PHE A 413 -24.87 -19.85 -9.28
CA PHE A 413 -23.71 -20.71 -9.56
C PHE A 413 -22.40 -19.93 -9.59
N ASP A 414 -22.41 -18.69 -10.09
CA ASP A 414 -21.25 -17.80 -10.06
C ASP A 414 -20.86 -17.46 -8.62
N ARG A 415 -21.83 -17.13 -7.77
CA ARG A 415 -21.60 -16.94 -6.33
C ARG A 415 -21.10 -18.22 -5.66
N SER A 416 -21.67 -19.38 -5.97
CA SER A 416 -21.19 -20.67 -5.46
C SER A 416 -19.71 -20.89 -5.83
N LEU A 417 -19.33 -20.63 -7.08
CA LEU A 417 -17.95 -20.79 -7.57
C LEU A 417 -17.00 -19.67 -7.08
N GLN A 418 -17.52 -18.49 -6.77
CA GLN A 418 -16.78 -17.43 -6.08
C GLN A 418 -16.32 -17.91 -4.69
N TYR A 419 -17.21 -18.58 -3.95
CA TYR A 419 -16.93 -19.10 -2.61
C TYR A 419 -16.19 -20.45 -2.61
N ASN A 420 -16.43 -21.31 -3.60
CA ASN A 420 -15.68 -22.55 -3.79
C ASN A 420 -15.39 -22.81 -5.27
N SER A 421 -14.24 -22.32 -5.72
CA SER A 421 -13.81 -22.37 -7.11
C SER A 421 -13.42 -23.77 -7.62
N THR A 422 -13.40 -24.79 -6.74
CA THR A 422 -13.10 -26.19 -7.08
C THR A 422 -14.33 -27.10 -7.02
N TYR A 423 -15.52 -26.55 -6.75
CA TYR A 423 -16.74 -27.34 -6.67
C TYR A 423 -17.27 -27.76 -8.05
N SER A 424 -16.91 -28.97 -8.47
CA SER A 424 -17.21 -29.51 -9.80
C SER A 424 -18.70 -29.50 -10.16
N ALA A 425 -19.59 -29.72 -9.19
CA ALA A 425 -21.03 -29.76 -9.44
C ALA A 425 -21.61 -28.39 -9.85
N SER A 426 -21.10 -27.28 -9.32
CA SER A 426 -21.55 -25.94 -9.76
C SER A 426 -21.11 -25.62 -11.18
N TYR A 427 -19.88 -25.99 -11.58
CA TYR A 427 -19.48 -25.89 -13.00
C TYR A 427 -20.39 -26.73 -13.89
N TYR A 428 -20.68 -27.98 -13.51
CA TYR A 428 -21.59 -28.84 -14.28
C TYR A 428 -22.98 -28.21 -14.46
N LEU A 429 -23.58 -27.68 -13.39
CA LEU A 429 -24.91 -27.07 -13.48
C LEU A 429 -24.91 -25.74 -14.21
N ARG A 430 -23.87 -24.91 -14.06
CA ARG A 430 -23.72 -23.68 -14.87
C ARG A 430 -23.50 -24.00 -16.35
N GLY A 431 -22.76 -25.06 -16.66
CA GLY A 431 -22.65 -25.60 -18.02
C GLY A 431 -24.01 -26.01 -18.59
N ASN A 432 -24.90 -26.59 -17.77
CA ASN A 432 -26.28 -26.88 -18.18
C ASN A 432 -27.09 -25.60 -18.42
N VAL A 433 -26.92 -24.54 -17.62
CA VAL A 433 -27.54 -23.23 -17.85
C VAL A 433 -27.10 -22.67 -19.22
N HIS A 434 -25.80 -22.61 -19.47
CA HIS A 434 -25.26 -22.15 -20.75
C HIS A 434 -25.73 -23.00 -21.94
N GLN A 435 -25.80 -24.33 -21.77
CA GLN A 435 -26.32 -25.23 -22.79
C GLN A 435 -27.79 -24.93 -23.12
N ARG A 436 -28.64 -24.69 -22.12
CA ARG A 436 -30.05 -24.32 -22.33
C ARG A 436 -30.20 -22.98 -23.05
N ARG A 437 -29.27 -22.05 -22.83
CA ARG A 437 -29.20 -20.77 -23.57
C ARG A 437 -28.59 -20.89 -24.97
N GLY A 438 -28.06 -22.04 -25.37
CA GLY A 438 -27.37 -22.24 -26.65
C GLY A 438 -25.92 -21.78 -26.67
N SER A 439 -25.36 -21.35 -25.52
CA SER A 439 -23.97 -20.92 -25.37
C SER A 439 -23.02 -22.12 -25.28
N PHE A 440 -22.86 -22.86 -26.39
CA PHE A 440 -22.16 -24.14 -26.39
C PHE A 440 -20.67 -24.06 -26.02
N TYR A 441 -19.97 -22.97 -26.35
CA TYR A 441 -18.57 -22.79 -25.96
C TYR A 441 -18.40 -22.68 -24.44
N SER A 442 -19.19 -21.81 -23.80
CA SER A 442 -19.19 -21.66 -22.34
C SER A 442 -19.61 -22.95 -21.64
N ALA A 443 -20.62 -23.64 -22.19
CA ALA A 443 -21.06 -24.93 -21.66
C ALA A 443 -19.94 -25.99 -21.69
N ILE A 444 -19.27 -26.16 -22.84
CA ILE A 444 -18.14 -27.10 -22.96
C ILE A 444 -17.02 -26.73 -21.98
N SER A 445 -16.65 -25.45 -21.88
CA SER A 445 -15.62 -24.98 -20.95
C SER A 445 -15.94 -25.37 -19.50
N ASP A 446 -17.19 -25.17 -19.08
CA ASP A 446 -17.63 -25.52 -17.74
C ASP A 446 -17.67 -27.04 -17.51
N PHE A 447 -18.13 -27.83 -18.48
CA PHE A 447 -18.11 -29.30 -18.37
C PHE A 447 -16.68 -29.86 -18.34
N GLU A 448 -15.77 -29.34 -19.16
CA GLU A 448 -14.35 -29.72 -19.13
C GLU A 448 -13.70 -29.35 -17.79
N LYS A 449 -14.06 -28.19 -17.22
CA LYS A 449 -13.63 -27.80 -15.88
C LYS A 449 -14.18 -28.75 -14.82
N ALA A 450 -15.45 -29.14 -14.92
CA ALA A 450 -16.08 -30.12 -14.02
C ALA A 450 -15.38 -31.50 -14.10
N ILE A 451 -15.03 -31.96 -15.31
CA ILE A 451 -14.26 -33.20 -15.53
C ILE A 451 -12.88 -33.11 -14.89
N LYS A 452 -12.18 -31.99 -15.07
CA LYS A 452 -10.85 -31.77 -14.48
C LYS A 452 -10.89 -31.84 -12.95
N LEU A 453 -11.98 -31.38 -12.35
CA LEU A 453 -12.17 -31.36 -10.89
C LEU A 453 -12.75 -32.68 -10.35
N ASN A 454 -13.55 -33.40 -11.15
CA ASN A 454 -14.06 -34.73 -10.84
C ASN A 454 -13.98 -35.65 -12.07
N PRO A 455 -12.85 -36.35 -12.26
CA PRO A 455 -12.62 -37.19 -13.44
C PRO A 455 -13.54 -38.40 -13.59
N HIS A 456 -14.35 -38.75 -12.58
CA HIS A 456 -15.28 -39.88 -12.61
C HIS A 456 -16.72 -39.46 -12.95
N ASN A 457 -16.98 -38.18 -13.21
CA ASN A 457 -18.32 -37.69 -13.57
C ASN A 457 -18.66 -38.01 -15.03
N THR A 458 -19.22 -39.20 -15.27
CA THR A 458 -19.57 -39.68 -16.62
C THR A 458 -20.59 -38.78 -17.33
N ASP A 459 -21.51 -38.15 -16.59
CA ASP A 459 -22.47 -37.20 -17.15
C ASP A 459 -21.76 -36.02 -17.81
N SER A 460 -20.70 -35.48 -17.20
CA SER A 460 -19.94 -34.37 -17.78
C SER A 460 -19.23 -34.77 -19.07
N TYR A 461 -18.65 -35.98 -19.13
CA TYR A 461 -18.09 -36.53 -20.38
C TYR A 461 -19.17 -36.66 -21.46
N MET A 462 -20.35 -37.20 -21.11
CA MET A 462 -21.46 -37.33 -22.05
C MET A 462 -21.98 -35.97 -22.54
N LYS A 463 -22.02 -34.95 -21.69
CA LYS A 463 -22.36 -33.58 -22.09
C LYS A 463 -21.36 -33.01 -23.09
N CYS A 464 -20.06 -33.15 -22.82
CA CYS A 464 -19.01 -32.76 -23.77
C CYS A 464 -19.14 -33.52 -25.10
N ALA A 465 -19.32 -34.84 -25.06
CA ALA A 465 -19.50 -35.66 -26.25
C ALA A 465 -20.64 -35.16 -27.13
N ILE A 466 -21.82 -34.93 -26.53
CA ILE A 466 -23.01 -34.44 -27.23
C ILE A 466 -22.73 -33.07 -27.84
N LEU A 467 -22.12 -32.15 -27.09
CA LEU A 467 -21.87 -30.79 -27.56
C LEU A 467 -20.80 -30.73 -28.67
N TYR A 468 -19.73 -31.52 -28.58
CA TYR A 468 -18.74 -31.64 -29.65
C TYR A 468 -19.33 -32.28 -30.92
N GLY A 469 -20.17 -33.30 -30.77
CA GLY A 469 -20.89 -33.90 -31.90
C GLY A 469 -21.83 -32.91 -32.59
N LYS A 470 -22.58 -32.11 -31.82
CA LYS A 470 -23.41 -31.02 -32.36
C LYS A 470 -22.61 -29.95 -33.11
N LYS A 471 -21.34 -29.78 -32.75
CA LYS A 471 -20.41 -28.88 -33.45
C LYS A 471 -19.69 -29.53 -34.63
N GLY A 472 -20.01 -30.79 -34.96
CA GLY A 472 -19.39 -31.55 -36.05
C GLY A 472 -18.00 -32.09 -35.72
N ASN A 473 -17.54 -32.02 -34.47
CA ASN A 473 -16.27 -32.61 -34.06
C ASN A 473 -16.51 -34.03 -33.54
N THR A 474 -16.64 -34.97 -34.49
CA THR A 474 -16.91 -36.39 -34.20
C THR A 474 -15.76 -37.06 -33.46
N GLU A 475 -14.51 -36.71 -33.77
CA GLU A 475 -13.32 -37.29 -33.12
C GLU A 475 -13.32 -37.04 -31.61
N LYS A 476 -13.42 -35.76 -31.21
CA LYS A 476 -13.53 -35.41 -29.78
C LYS A 476 -14.78 -36.00 -29.16
N SER A 477 -15.91 -35.99 -29.87
CA SER A 477 -17.15 -36.60 -29.36
C SER A 477 -16.91 -38.05 -28.96
N CYS A 478 -16.33 -38.85 -29.85
CA CYS A 478 -16.01 -40.25 -29.61
C CYS A 478 -15.00 -40.46 -28.48
N GLU A 479 -14.00 -39.58 -28.33
CA GLU A 479 -13.06 -39.61 -27.19
C GLU A 479 -13.78 -39.50 -25.85
N TYR A 480 -14.69 -38.52 -25.70
CA TYR A 480 -15.45 -38.34 -24.46
C TYR A 480 -16.44 -39.50 -24.22
N ILE A 481 -17.08 -40.05 -25.27
CA ILE A 481 -17.96 -41.23 -25.15
C ILE A 481 -17.16 -42.44 -24.67
N LYS A 482 -15.98 -42.67 -25.26
CA LYS A 482 -15.09 -43.77 -24.85
C LYS A 482 -14.74 -43.65 -23.37
N LYS A 483 -14.34 -42.47 -22.93
CA LYS A 483 -14.00 -42.21 -21.52
C LYS A 483 -15.18 -42.45 -20.58
N ALA A 484 -16.38 -42.01 -20.94
CA ALA A 484 -17.58 -42.31 -20.16
C ALA A 484 -17.88 -43.82 -20.10
N CYS A 485 -17.68 -44.56 -21.20
CA CYS A 485 -17.83 -46.01 -21.24
C CYS A 485 -16.78 -46.74 -20.36
N GLU A 486 -15.51 -46.34 -20.44
CA GLU A 486 -14.43 -46.87 -19.59
C GLU A 486 -14.72 -46.68 -18.10
N LEU A 487 -15.45 -45.63 -17.75
CA LEU A 487 -15.90 -45.32 -16.38
C LEU A 487 -17.21 -46.04 -15.99
N GLY A 488 -17.77 -46.87 -16.87
CA GLY A 488 -18.93 -47.73 -16.58
C GLY A 488 -20.29 -47.18 -17.01
N ASP A 489 -20.36 -46.10 -17.79
CA ASP A 489 -21.63 -45.61 -18.33
C ASP A 489 -22.10 -46.51 -19.50
N TYR A 490 -23.12 -47.32 -19.23
CA TYR A 490 -23.69 -48.26 -20.21
C TYR A 490 -24.26 -47.57 -21.46
N LYS A 491 -24.84 -46.37 -21.31
CA LYS A 491 -25.36 -45.59 -22.46
C LYS A 491 -24.21 -45.10 -23.32
N ALA A 492 -23.12 -44.67 -22.69
CA ALA A 492 -21.90 -44.31 -23.40
C ALA A 492 -21.31 -45.50 -24.16
N CYS A 493 -21.23 -46.70 -23.56
CA CYS A 493 -20.72 -47.89 -24.25
C CYS A 493 -21.56 -48.28 -25.47
N THR A 494 -22.89 -48.23 -25.33
CA THR A 494 -23.80 -48.49 -26.45
C THR A 494 -23.68 -47.41 -27.54
N GLY A 495 -23.45 -46.15 -27.15
CA GLY A 495 -23.22 -45.06 -28.08
C GLY A 495 -21.89 -45.21 -28.82
N TYR A 496 -20.83 -45.63 -28.12
CA TYR A 496 -19.49 -45.81 -28.67
C TYR A 496 -19.48 -46.88 -29.76
N SER A 497 -20.02 -48.07 -29.48
CA SER A 497 -20.05 -49.18 -30.44
C SER A 497 -20.93 -48.93 -31.68
N ARG A 498 -21.85 -47.96 -31.61
CA ARG A 498 -22.73 -47.59 -32.72
C ARG A 498 -22.21 -46.42 -33.57
N LEU A 499 -21.45 -45.51 -32.96
CA LEU A 499 -21.13 -44.21 -33.56
C LEU A 499 -19.62 -43.98 -33.73
N CYS A 500 -18.78 -44.78 -33.08
CA CYS A 500 -17.36 -44.50 -32.89
C CYS A 500 -16.42 -45.71 -33.06
N GLU A 501 -16.92 -46.94 -32.93
CA GLU A 501 -16.30 -48.16 -33.51
C GLU A 501 -16.73 -48.31 -34.97
#